data_AF-A0A9R1VXW8-F1
#
_entry.id   AF-A0A9R1VXW8-F1
#
_cell.length_a   1.000
_cell.length_b   1.000
_cell.length_c   1.000
_cell.angle_alpha   90.00
_cell.angle_beta   90.00
_cell.angle_gamma   90.00
#
_symmetry.space_group_name_H-M   'P 1'
#
loop_
_entity.id
_entity.type
_entity.pdbx_description
1 polymer ?
#
loop_
_entity_poly.entity_id
_entity_poly.type
_entity_poly.pdbx_seq_one_letter_code
_entity_poly.pdbx_strand_id
1 'polypeptide(L)'
;MVEGHTCTRSNKGGNKHATQGWIANIVTDKLKSDGDVSRMELRKWITKTYNVELPYVKVFRGKEQAYTTTRKTTFYDAHCAL
;
A
#
# COMPACT_ATOMS: atom_id res chain seq x y z
N MET A 1 -21.69 21.51 19.92
CA MET A 1 -21.73 21.97 18.52
C MET A 1 -20.37 21.61 17.93
N VAL A 2 -20.29 20.53 17.15
CA VAL A 2 -19.04 20.13 16.49
C VAL A 2 -18.98 20.91 15.19
N GLU A 3 -18.10 21.92 15.14
CA GLU A 3 -17.78 22.68 13.94
C GLU A 3 -17.27 21.68 12.89
N GLY A 4 -18.11 21.39 11.89
CA GLY A 4 -17.80 20.46 10.82
C GLY A 4 -16.65 21.00 9.98
N HIS A 5 -15.51 20.32 9.99
CA HIS A 5 -14.36 20.74 9.19
C HIS A 5 -14.69 20.61 7.69
N THR A 6 -14.92 21.73 7.01
CA THR A 6 -15.08 21.79 5.55
C THR A 6 -13.71 21.72 4.86
N CYS A 7 -12.98 20.61 5.06
CA CYS A 7 -11.83 20.35 4.21
C CYS A 7 -12.34 19.78 2.89
N THR A 8 -12.55 20.66 1.90
CA THR A 8 -12.63 20.24 0.50
C THR A 8 -11.30 19.60 0.15
N ARG A 9 -11.21 18.27 0.28
CA ARG A 9 -9.99 17.52 -0.06
C ARG A 9 -9.90 17.46 -1.57
N SER A 10 -9.49 18.57 -2.20
CA SER A 10 -9.14 18.62 -3.62
C SER A 10 -7.93 17.72 -3.84
N ASN A 11 -8.18 16.45 -4.14
CA ASN A 11 -7.19 15.63 -4.83
C ASN A 11 -7.07 16.22 -6.24
N LYS A 12 -6.08 17.09 -6.45
CA LYS A 12 -5.65 17.49 -7.79
C LYS A 12 -5.14 16.24 -8.50
N GLY A 13 -6.08 15.50 -9.10
CA GLY A 13 -5.85 14.28 -9.86
C GLY A 13 -5.17 14.56 -11.20
N GLY A 14 -3.94 15.06 -11.15
CA GLY A 14 -3.12 15.35 -12.33
C GLY A 14 -1.90 14.44 -12.50
N ASN A 15 -1.61 13.58 -11.53
CA ASN A 15 -0.39 12.80 -11.50
C ASN A 15 -0.75 11.31 -11.41
N LYS A 16 -0.51 10.53 -12.48
CA LYS A 16 -0.65 9.05 -12.51
C LYS A 16 0.41 8.36 -11.64
N HIS A 17 0.60 8.85 -10.42
CA HIS A 17 1.58 8.35 -9.49
C HIS A 17 0.90 7.31 -8.61
N ALA A 18 1.48 6.12 -8.59
CA ALA A 18 1.12 5.08 -7.66
C ALA A 18 1.06 5.63 -6.23
N THR A 19 -0.12 5.53 -5.62
CA THR A 19 -0.34 5.95 -4.23
C THR A 19 0.30 4.93 -3.29
N GLN A 20 0.69 5.37 -2.09
CA GLN A 20 1.29 4.46 -1.12
C GLN A 20 0.35 3.31 -0.74
N GLY A 21 -0.96 3.58 -0.65
CA GLY A 21 -1.98 2.56 -0.40
C GLY A 21 -2.11 1.55 -1.54
N TRP A 22 -2.05 2.01 -2.79
CA TRP A 22 -2.05 1.10 -3.94
C TRP A 22 -0.81 0.18 -3.94
N ILE A 23 0.37 0.73 -3.63
CA ILE A 23 1.60 -0.07 -3.48
C ILE A 23 1.45 -1.08 -2.34
N ALA A 24 0.89 -0.67 -1.19
CA ALA A 24 0.69 -1.58 -0.06
C ALA A 24 -0.24 -2.75 -0.39
N ASN A 25 -1.32 -2.51 -1.15
CA ASN A 25 -2.25 -3.57 -1.56
C ASN A 25 -1.57 -4.58 -2.48
N ILE A 26 -0.94 -4.14 -3.57
CA ILE A 26 -0.27 -5.06 -4.52
C ILE A 26 0.91 -5.79 -3.87
N VAL A 27 1.63 -5.16 -2.94
CA VAL A 27 2.70 -5.81 -2.18
C VAL A 27 2.12 -6.84 -1.22
N THR A 28 1.00 -6.56 -0.56
CA THR A 28 0.31 -7.54 0.31
C THR A 28 -0.10 -8.78 -0.48
N ASP A 29 -0.69 -8.60 -1.66
CA ASP A 29 -1.09 -9.70 -2.53
C ASP A 29 0.13 -10.50 -3.01
N LYS A 30 1.21 -9.81 -3.36
CA LYS A 30 2.47 -10.45 -3.77
C LYS A 30 3.11 -11.24 -2.62
N LEU A 31 3.09 -10.71 -1.40
CA LEU A 31 3.62 -11.38 -0.21
C LEU A 31 2.81 -12.64 0.16
N LYS A 32 1.50 -12.65 -0.10
CA LYS A 32 0.65 -13.83 0.10
C LYS A 32 0.96 -14.95 -0.89
N SER A 33 1.29 -14.62 -2.14
CA SER A 33 1.56 -15.61 -3.19
C SER A 33 3.01 -16.10 -3.21
N ASP A 34 3.98 -15.19 -3.14
CA ASP A 34 5.41 -15.50 -3.35
C ASP A 34 6.21 -15.52 -2.04
N GLY A 35 5.62 -15.13 -0.90
CA GLY A 35 6.34 -14.98 0.37
C GLY A 35 7.14 -13.68 0.45
N ASP A 36 8.23 -13.66 1.23
CA ASP A 36 9.01 -12.44 1.45
C ASP A 36 9.90 -12.09 0.25
N VAL A 37 9.47 -11.09 -0.54
CA VAL A 37 10.19 -10.60 -1.73
C VAL A 37 11.00 -9.35 -1.39
N SER A 38 12.22 -9.21 -1.91
CA SER A 38 13.04 -8.04 -1.64
C SER A 38 12.42 -6.76 -2.22
N ARG A 39 12.74 -5.60 -1.60
CA ARG A 39 12.23 -4.29 -2.04
C ARG A 39 12.62 -3.95 -3.49
N MET A 40 13.79 -4.40 -3.91
CA MET A 40 14.27 -4.18 -5.27
C MET A 40 13.54 -5.06 -6.29
N GLU A 41 13.26 -6.30 -5.95
CA GLU A 41 12.47 -7.19 -6.80
C GLU A 41 11.03 -6.70 -6.91
N LEU A 42 10.43 -6.24 -5.80
CA LEU A 42 9.11 -5.59 -5.82
C LEU A 42 9.11 -4.37 -6.75
N ARG A 43 10.14 -3.51 -6.69
CA ARG A 43 10.25 -2.36 -7.59
C ARG A 43 10.32 -2.80 -9.05
N LYS A 44 11.22 -3.74 -9.39
CA LYS A 44 11.38 -4.27 -10.75
C LYS A 44 10.08 -4.90 -11.25
N TRP A 45 9.42 -5.68 -10.41
CA TRP A 45 8.14 -6.33 -10.71
C TRP A 45 7.04 -5.29 -10.98
N ILE A 46 6.86 -4.30 -10.10
CA ILE A 46 5.81 -3.28 -10.29
C ILE A 46 6.07 -2.47 -11.57
N THR A 47 7.32 -2.07 -11.81
CA THR A 47 7.67 -1.33 -13.03
C THR A 47 7.48 -2.18 -14.29
N LYS A 48 7.77 -3.48 -14.26
CA LYS A 48 7.55 -4.37 -15.41
C LYS A 48 6.06 -4.69 -15.65
N THR A 49 5.30 -4.94 -14.60
CA THR A 49 3.90 -5.38 -14.69
C THR A 49 2.94 -4.23 -14.97
N TYR A 50 3.15 -3.08 -14.35
CA TYR A 50 2.23 -1.94 -14.43
C TYR A 50 2.77 -0.77 -15.26
N ASN A 51 4.01 -0.86 -15.76
CA ASN A 51 4.70 0.22 -16.47
C ASN A 51 4.72 1.54 -15.67
N VAL A 52 4.80 1.43 -14.33
CA VAL A 52 4.87 2.57 -13.41
C VAL A 52 6.27 2.66 -12.83
N GLU A 53 6.90 3.80 -13.03
CA GLU A 53 8.17 4.08 -12.37
C GLU A 53 7.95 4.48 -10.92
N LEU A 54 8.50 3.68 -10.01
CA LEU A 54 8.38 3.89 -8.57
C LEU A 54 9.71 4.33 -7.97
N PRO A 55 9.73 5.44 -7.21
CA PRO A 55 10.85 5.76 -6.33
C PRO A 55 11.04 4.67 -5.26
N TYR A 56 12.29 4.31 -4.96
CA TYR A 56 12.62 3.29 -3.95
C TYR A 56 11.92 3.54 -2.60
N VAL A 57 11.89 4.80 -2.15
CA VAL A 57 11.27 5.22 -0.88
C VAL A 57 9.77 4.88 -0.83
N LYS A 58 9.07 4.93 -1.96
CA LYS A 58 7.65 4.58 -2.05
C LYS A 58 7.43 3.08 -1.91
N VAL A 59 8.30 2.26 -2.49
CA VAL A 59 8.27 0.80 -2.35
C VAL A 59 8.60 0.38 -0.92
N PHE A 60 9.61 1.01 -0.30
CA PHE A 60 9.95 0.79 1.10
C PHE A 60 8.74 1.08 2.01
N ARG A 61 8.16 2.27 1.91
CA ARG A 61 6.99 2.66 2.73
C ARG A 61 5.76 1.79 2.47
N GLY A 62 5.52 1.42 1.20
CA GLY A 62 4.43 0.53 0.83
C GLY A 62 4.58 -0.86 1.42
N LYS A 63 5.81 -1.42 1.44
CA LYS A 63 6.10 -2.72 2.07
C LYS A 63 5.92 -2.69 3.59
N GLU A 64 6.44 -1.66 4.27
CA GLU A 64 6.24 -1.48 5.71
C GLU A 64 4.74 -1.36 6.05
N GLN A 65 4.00 -0.59 5.24
CA GLN A 65 2.55 -0.46 5.40
C GLN A 65 1.84 -1.79 5.19
N ALA A 66 2.22 -2.60 4.19
CA ALA A 66 1.67 -3.93 3.96
C ALA A 66 1.86 -4.86 5.17
N TYR A 67 3.02 -4.81 5.84
CA TYR A 67 3.21 -5.57 7.09
C TYR A 67 2.32 -5.06 8.22
N THR A 68 2.19 -3.75 8.40
CA THR A 68 1.29 -3.21 9.44
C THR A 68 -0.18 -3.52 9.16
N THR A 69 -0.61 -3.47 7.89
CA THR A 69 -1.98 -3.81 7.48
C THR A 69 -2.24 -5.29 7.64
N THR A 70 -1.32 -6.17 7.22
CA THR A 70 -1.44 -7.61 7.43
C THR A 70 -1.50 -7.94 8.92
N ARG A 71 -0.64 -7.35 9.75
CA ARG A 71 -0.68 -7.54 11.22
C ARG A 71 -1.99 -7.05 11.84
N LYS A 72 -2.54 -5.94 11.35
CA LYS A 72 -3.85 -5.44 11.80
C LYS A 72 -4.99 -6.33 11.33
N THR A 73 -4.98 -6.78 10.07
CA THR A 73 -6.03 -7.68 9.55
C THR A 73 -6.02 -9.00 10.31
N THR A 74 -4.86 -9.60 10.58
CA THR A 74 -4.78 -10.82 11.39
C THR A 74 -5.27 -10.61 12.83
N PHE A 75 -5.08 -9.40 13.38
CA PHE A 75 -5.58 -9.06 14.71
C PHE A 75 -7.11 -8.84 14.73
N TYR A 76 -7.66 -8.16 13.73
CA TYR A 76 -9.11 -7.93 13.61
C TYR A 76 -9.87 -9.21 13.21
N ASP A 77 -9.32 -10.03 12.31
CA ASP A 77 -9.89 -11.33 11.93
C ASP A 77 -9.87 -12.32 13.10
N ALA A 78 -8.82 -12.30 13.93
CA ALA A 78 -8.77 -13.09 15.17
C ALA A 78 -9.77 -12.60 16.23
N HIS A 79 -10.14 -11.32 16.22
CA HIS A 79 -11.13 -10.75 17.14
C HIS A 79 -12.59 -10.93 16.64
N CYS A 80 -12.80 -11.19 15.35
CA CYS A 80 -14.10 -11.59 14.79
C CYS A 80 -14.36 -13.11 14.86
N ALA A 81 -13.40 -13.90 15.35
CA ALA A 81 -13.52 -15.35 15.53
C ALA A 81 -13.88 -15.76 16.99
N LEU A 82 -14.18 -14.79 17.85
CA LEU A 82 -14.73 -14.95 19.21
C LEU A 82 -16.13 -14.34 19.27
#